data_AF-A0A843ES90-F1
#
_entry.id   AF-A0A843ES90-F1
#
_cell.length_a   1.000
_cell.length_b   1.000
_cell.length_c   1.000
_cell.angle_alpha   90.00
_cell.angle_beta   90.00
_cell.angle_gamma   90.00
#
_symmetry.space_group_name_H-M   'P 1'
#
loop_
_entity.id
_entity.type
_entity.pdbx_description
1 polymer ?
#
loop_
_entity_poly.entity_id
_entity_poly.type
_entity_poly.pdbx_seq_one_letter_code
_entity_poly.pdbx_strand_id
1 'polypeptide(L)' 'MAIIRPSADLRNRYKEISELCKTTGQPVYITVNGREDTAIVDSNVLDELYQTIKLMQEINQ' A
#
# COMPACT_ATOMS: atom_id res chain seq x y z
N MET A 1 -3.70 -4.42 12.33
CA MET A 1 -3.77 -5.71 11.61
C MET A 1 -3.82 -5.39 10.13
N ALA A 2 -2.99 -6.03 9.30
CA ALA A 2 -2.93 -5.73 7.87
C ALA A 2 -4.28 -6.05 7.21
N ILE A 3 -4.79 -5.13 6.38
CA ILE A 3 -6.05 -5.33 5.66
C ILE A 3 -5.73 -6.10 4.38
N ILE A 4 -6.30 -7.29 4.25
CA ILE A 4 -6.08 -8.20 3.12
C ILE A 4 -7.37 -8.33 2.32
N ARG A 5 -7.29 -8.19 0.99
CA ARG A 5 -8.42 -8.26 0.06
C ARG A 5 -8.08 -9.15 -1.15
N PRO A 6 -9.05 -9.88 -1.73
CA PRO A 6 -8.83 -10.60 -2.98
C PRO A 6 -8.67 -9.64 -4.16
N SER A 7 -7.95 -10.04 -5.20
CA SER A 7 -7.77 -9.23 -6.42
C SER A 7 -9.07 -8.83 -7.11
N ALA A 8 -10.15 -9.61 -6.94
CA ALA A 8 -11.48 -9.24 -7.41
C ALA A 8 -12.02 -7.93 -6.82
N ASP A 9 -11.63 -7.58 -5.59
CA ASP A 9 -12.04 -6.32 -4.95
C ASP A 9 -11.38 -5.10 -5.58
N LEU A 10 -10.26 -5.24 -6.31
CA LEU A 10 -9.67 -4.12 -7.07
C LEU A 10 -10.64 -3.59 -8.13
N ARG A 11 -11.45 -4.45 -8.75
CA ARG A 11 -12.46 -4.02 -9.72
C ARG A 11 -13.73 -3.53 -9.03
N ASN A 12 -14.14 -4.24 -7.98
CA ASN A 12 -15.47 -4.08 -7.39
C ASN A 12 -15.54 -3.03 -6.26
N ARG A 13 -14.40 -2.78 -5.59
CA ARG A 13 -14.30 -1.95 -4.38
C ARG A 13 -13.10 -1.02 -4.41
N TYR A 14 -12.63 -0.65 -5.60
CA TYR A 14 -11.48 0.25 -5.76
C TYR A 14 -11.59 1.51 -4.90
N LYS A 15 -12.77 2.16 -4.91
CA LYS A 15 -12.98 3.41 -4.19
C LYS A 15 -12.80 3.26 -2.68
N GLU A 16 -13.35 2.19 -2.09
CA GLU A 16 -13.17 1.85 -0.66
C GLU A 16 -11.70 1.57 -0.34
N ILE A 17 -11.01 0.80 -1.19
CA ILE A 17 -9.59 0.49 -1.04
C ILE A 17 -8.74 1.79 -1.10
N SER A 18 -9.02 2.66 -2.07
CA SER A 18 -8.31 3.93 -2.25
C SER A 18 -8.54 4.88 -1.07
N GLU A 19 -9.78 5.02 -0.60
CA GLU A 19 -10.12 5.82 0.57
C GLU A 19 -9.45 5.28 1.84
N LEU A 20 -9.41 3.97 2.02
CA LEU A 20 -8.75 3.33 3.15
C LEU A 20 -7.24 3.64 3.15
N CYS A 21 -6.56 3.49 2.01
CA CYS A 21 -5.14 3.82 1.89
C CYS A 21 -4.87 5.30 2.21
N LYS A 22 -5.68 6.21 1.67
CA LYS A 22 -5.56 7.66 1.88
C LYS A 22 -5.79 8.09 3.32
N THR A 23 -6.82 7.55 3.96
CA THR A 23 -7.25 7.98 5.29
C THR A 23 -6.41 7.37 6.41
N THR A 24 -5.92 6.15 6.22
CA THR A 24 -5.14 5.44 7.25
C THR A 24 -3.64 5.57 7.06
N GLY A 25 -3.20 5.88 5.84
CA GLY A 25 -1.79 5.77 5.44
C GLY A 25 -1.23 4.34 5.49
N GLN A 26 -2.10 3.33 5.63
CA GLN A 26 -1.71 1.92 5.70
C GLN A 26 -1.94 1.23 4.34
N PRO A 27 -1.08 0.26 3.97
CA PRO A 27 -1.28 -0.53 2.77
C PRO A 27 -2.49 -1.48 2.90
N VAL A 28 -3.13 -1.75 1.77
CA VAL A 28 -4.05 -2.88 1.60
C VAL A 28 -3.35 -3.94 0.78
N TYR A 29 -3.21 -5.15 1.34
CA TYR A 29 -2.58 -6.28 0.68
C TYR A 29 -3.61 -7.02 -0.17
N ILE A 30 -3.21 -7.35 -1.40
CA ILE A 30 -4.02 -8.03 -2.39
C ILE A 30 -3.54 -9.46 -2.52
N THR A 31 -4.49 -10.40 -2.51
CA THR A 31 -4.22 -11.81 -2.74
C THR A 31 -4.79 -12.30 -4.07
N VAL A 32 -4.05 -13.19 -4.73
CA VAL A 32 -4.49 -13.96 -5.89
C VAL A 32 -4.52 -15.43 -5.48
N ASN A 33 -5.66 -16.10 -5.63
CA ASN A 33 -5.84 -17.51 -5.24
C ASN A 33 -5.40 -17.80 -3.78
N GLY A 34 -5.68 -16.88 -2.86
CA GLY A 34 -5.35 -17.01 -1.44
C GLY A 34 -3.88 -16.77 -1.08
N ARG A 35 -3.05 -16.34 -2.04
CA ARG A 35 -1.63 -16.01 -1.81
C ARG A 35 -1.43 -14.51 -1.92
N GLU A 36 -0.64 -13.94 -1.01
CA GLU A 36 -0.21 -12.55 -1.09
C GLU A 36 0.53 -12.28 -2.41
N ASP A 37 0.22 -11.16 -3.05
CA ASP A 37 0.70 -10.83 -4.39
C ASP A 37 1.18 -9.37 -4.47
N THR A 38 0.32 -8.41 -4.18
CA THR A 38 0.60 -6.98 -4.35
C THR A 38 0.06 -6.16 -3.18
N ALA A 39 0.64 -5.00 -2.87
CA ALA A 39 0.07 -4.02 -1.94
C ALA A 39 -0.38 -2.74 -2.66
N ILE A 40 -1.54 -2.21 -2.28
CA ILE A 40 -2.00 -0.88 -2.70
C ILE A 40 -1.69 0.10 -1.56
N VAL A 41 -1.12 1.24 -1.92
CA VAL A 41 -0.73 2.32 -1.00
C VAL A 41 -1.21 3.66 -1.55
N ASP A 42 -1.36 4.64 -0.65
CA ASP A 42 -1.51 6.02 -1.08
C ASP A 42 -0.22 6.54 -1.70
N SER A 43 -0.34 7.35 -2.76
CA SER A 43 0.82 7.85 -3.50
C SER A 43 1.71 8.76 -2.65
N ASN A 44 1.13 9.61 -1.81
CA ASN A 44 1.92 10.54 -0.99
C ASN A 44 2.71 9.77 0.08
N VAL A 45 2.09 8.76 0.69
CA VAL A 45 2.75 7.87 1.66
C VAL A 45 3.92 7.12 1.01
N LEU A 46 3.73 6.64 -0.22
CA LEU A 46 4.80 5.96 -0.97
C LEU A 46 5.96 6.91 -1.29
N ASP A 47 5.66 8.14 -1.72
CA ASP A 47 6.67 9.15 -2.02
C ASP A 47 7.46 9.54 -0.76
N GLU A 48 6.78 9.77 0.36
CA GLU A 48 7.40 10.05 1.67
C GLU A 48 8.31 8.90 2.14
N LEU A 49 7.88 7.65 1.94
CA LEU A 49 8.68 6.47 2.24
C LEU A 49 9.98 6.46 1.42
N TYR A 50 9.90 6.72 0.12
CA TYR A 50 11.08 6.78 -0.73
C TYR A 50 12.03 7.92 -0.37
N GLN A 51 11.51 9.11 -0.01
CA GLN A 51 12.36 10.20 0.47
C GLN A 51 13.06 9.83 1.79
N THR A 52 12.35 9.18 2.70
CA THR A 52 12.91 8.72 3.98
C THR A 52 14.02 7.70 3.76
N ILE A 53 13.79 6.70 2.90
CA ILE A 53 14.80 5.69 2.55
C ILE A 53 16.03 6.35 1.95
N LYS A 54 15.85 7.29 1.01
CA LYS A 54 16.95 8.02 0.39
C LYS A 54 17.78 8.77 1.43
N LEU A 55 17.13 9.53 2.31
CA LEU A 55 17.82 10.27 3.38
C LEU A 55 18.59 9.31 4.32
N MET A 56 17.99 8.18 4.69
CA MET A 56 18.66 7.17 5.52
C MET A 56 19.89 6.58 4.84
N GLN A 57 19.85 6.38 3.52
CA GLN A 57 21.00 5.90 2.76
C GLN A 57 22.12 6.93 2.68
N GLU A 58 21.79 8.22 2.57
CA GLU A 58 22.77 9.32 2.54
C GLU A 58 23.43 9.53 3.91
N ILE A 59 22.70 9.35 5.02
CA ILE A 59 23.25 9.49 6.39
C ILE A 59 24.20 8.35 6.76
N ASN A 60 23.96 7.13 6.23
CA ASN A 60 24.75 5.94 6.55
C ASN A 60 25.93 5.69 5.58
N GLN A 61 26.21 6.63 4.69
CA GLN A 61 27.41 6.65 3.83
C GLN A 61 28.50 7.52 4.45
#